data_AF-A0A0D9X0T1-F1
#
_entry.id   AF-A0A0D9X0T1-F1
#
_cell.length_a   1.000
_cell.length_b   1.000
_cell.length_c   1.000
_cell.angle_alpha   90.00
_cell.angle_beta   90.00
_cell.angle_gamma   90.00
#
_symmetry.space_group_name_H-M   'P 1'
#
loop_
_entity.id
_entity.type
_entity.pdbx_description
1 polymer ?
#
loop_
_entity_poly.entity_id
_entity_poly.type
_entity_poly.pdbx_seq_one_letter_code
_entity_poly.pdbx_strand_id
1 'polypeptide(L)'
;MESAESNSAAAGGKTQNNSVPPVEGVAGGGTSYGWVDGGLQGSSLGNGAIDPTKVHSADLLHVWSMPSTANVSQQEAPRQLEHVNLLAARNERESFQIALRPKVSWATSGIAGSVQVQCTDLCSSAGDRETSAIWVSLNVPCGQQPGIYEGEIFITAVRTETESRGESLTKSERYQLYRELRSCLDITEHREYSSSEEMVQNLTSASTTLRRMLDLPSFQDCQESNGLGDMMDEDIMNNVAVRLKLSLTVWDFTLPLTPSLPAVFGIGFVWSMAPKVGMTHLIITSGGSFNTESVRFSADGEIACEFWHTRALGLAKEYYSDPRLAAYAVPYAPILSSTDSAKNSLRREVEILKSEAHWSKSYFYLWDEPLNVEQYHVIRSISNELQSYASDVRILTTYYCGPSGSELAPSTFEAFVKVPNVLRPHTQIFCTSEWVLGTREDLVKDIVAEIRPDLGEEWWTYVCMGPSDPQPNWHLGMRGTQHRAVMWRVWKEGGTGFLYWGTNCYEKAMIPSAEICFRRGLPPGDGVLFYPGEVFSSSHEPVASTRLERVLSGMQDIEYLKLYSSKYGREEGLALLEKTGMYFGPDRYAHDHGPIDVMRGEVAIPEKEAAYNLQHKWKVIVMNP
;
A
#
# COMPACT_ATOMS: atom_id res chain seq x y z
N MET A 1 56.67 30.29 43.19
CA MET A 1 56.88 31.61 42.59
C MET A 1 55.68 31.85 41.70
N GLU A 2 54.55 32.18 42.35
CA GLU A 2 53.97 33.53 42.42
C GLU A 2 53.28 33.87 41.07
N SER A 3 51.95 33.79 40.91
CA SER A 3 50.86 34.64 41.48
C SER A 3 51.11 36.13 41.19
N ALA A 4 50.19 36.96 40.69
CA ALA A 4 48.75 36.91 40.51
C ALA A 4 48.35 38.10 39.61
N GLU A 5 47.14 38.09 39.06
CA GLU A 5 46.20 39.22 39.27
C GLU A 5 44.78 38.84 38.85
N SER A 6 43.84 39.30 39.66
CA SER A 6 42.42 38.94 39.69
C SER A 6 41.53 40.16 39.51
N ASN A 7 40.27 39.89 39.14
CA ASN A 7 39.05 40.72 39.22
C ASN A 7 38.79 41.63 38.00
N SER A 8 37.57 41.88 37.53
CA SER A 8 36.21 41.35 37.74
C SER A 8 35.27 42.21 36.87
N ALA A 9 34.09 41.67 36.52
CA ALA A 9 32.82 42.36 36.18
C ALA A 9 32.36 42.41 34.70
N ALA A 10 31.34 41.58 34.45
CA ALA A 10 30.05 41.88 33.79
C ALA A 10 30.00 42.47 32.37
N ALA A 11 29.58 41.66 31.39
CA ALA A 11 28.62 42.06 30.36
C ALA A 11 27.99 40.80 29.71
N GLY A 12 26.67 40.79 29.57
CA GLY A 12 25.87 39.61 29.21
C GLY A 12 26.13 39.06 27.81
N GLY A 13 26.25 37.73 27.73
CA GLY A 13 26.14 36.99 26.47
C GLY A 13 24.67 36.84 26.08
N LYS A 14 24.26 37.56 25.03
CA LYS A 14 22.96 37.42 24.39
C LYS A 14 22.79 35.99 23.86
N THR A 15 21.70 35.36 24.28
CA THR A 15 21.02 34.26 23.58
C THR A 15 20.79 34.65 22.12
N GLN A 16 21.49 34.03 21.18
CA GLN A 16 21.02 33.96 19.80
C GLN A 16 20.03 32.80 19.71
N ASN A 17 18.74 33.18 19.72
CA ASN A 17 17.66 32.38 19.17
C ASN A 17 17.99 32.05 17.71
N ASN A 18 18.53 30.86 17.46
CA ASN A 18 18.40 30.24 16.14
C ASN A 18 16.98 29.69 16.04
N SER A 19 16.09 30.53 15.52
CA SER A 19 14.77 30.13 15.03
C SER A 19 14.95 29.08 13.95
N VAL A 20 14.58 27.84 14.28
CA VAL A 20 14.39 26.74 13.36
C VAL A 20 13.31 27.15 12.34
N PRO A 21 13.57 27.15 11.04
CA PRO A 21 12.51 27.36 10.05
C PRO A 21 11.59 26.13 10.04
N PRO A 22 10.27 26.31 9.86
CA PRO A 22 9.33 25.20 9.73
C PRO A 22 9.67 24.38 8.49
N VAL A 23 9.64 23.06 8.64
CA VAL A 23 9.91 22.11 7.55
C VAL A 23 8.66 22.07 6.66
N GLU A 24 8.75 22.74 5.51
CA GLU A 24 7.84 22.53 4.39
C GLU A 24 8.02 21.11 3.82
N GLY A 25 6.90 20.54 3.39
CA GLY A 25 6.73 19.13 3.04
C GLY A 25 7.84 18.55 2.17
N VAL A 26 8.26 17.35 2.53
CA VAL A 26 9.21 16.54 1.77
C VAL A 26 8.59 16.18 0.41
N ALA A 27 8.81 17.04 -0.57
CA ALA A 27 8.64 16.71 -1.97
C ALA A 27 9.51 15.49 -2.29
N GLY A 28 8.87 14.43 -2.78
CA GLY A 28 9.55 13.22 -3.22
C GLY A 28 10.59 13.55 -4.29
N GLY A 29 11.87 13.55 -3.90
CA GLY A 29 13.00 13.63 -4.81
C GLY A 29 13.07 12.38 -5.67
N GLY A 30 12.38 12.40 -6.81
CA GLY A 30 12.58 11.49 -7.93
C GLY A 30 12.95 12.32 -9.16
N THR A 31 13.94 11.86 -9.92
CA THR A 31 14.43 12.53 -11.13
C THR A 31 13.32 12.59 -12.19
N SER A 32 12.58 13.71 -12.24
CA SER A 32 11.72 14.04 -13.37
C SER A 32 12.60 14.24 -14.61
N TYR A 33 12.29 13.51 -15.67
CA TYR A 33 13.03 13.56 -16.93
C TYR A 33 12.90 14.93 -17.61
N GLY A 34 14.04 15.50 -18.03
CA GLY A 34 14.14 16.41 -19.17
C GLY A 34 13.54 17.81 -19.01
N TRP A 35 14.41 18.80 -18.85
CA TRP A 35 14.07 20.19 -19.11
C TRP A 35 13.82 20.38 -20.61
N VAL A 36 12.59 20.71 -20.98
CA VAL A 36 12.31 21.36 -22.25
C VAL A 36 11.54 22.63 -21.93
N ASP A 37 12.20 23.78 -22.11
CA ASP A 37 11.54 25.09 -22.21
C ASP A 37 10.70 25.10 -23.50
N GLY A 38 9.58 24.40 -23.47
CA GLY A 38 8.55 24.46 -24.50
C GLY A 38 7.62 25.61 -24.17
N GLY A 39 7.92 26.80 -24.70
CA GLY A 39 7.01 27.95 -24.62
C GLY A 39 5.64 27.59 -25.18
N LEU A 40 4.65 27.40 -24.30
CA LEU A 40 3.27 27.18 -24.67
C LEU A 40 2.50 28.49 -24.59
N GLN A 41 1.83 28.82 -25.70
CA GLN A 41 0.98 29.99 -25.87
C GLN A 41 -0.08 30.03 -24.76
N GLY A 42 -0.04 31.08 -23.94
CA GLY A 42 -1.12 31.37 -23.00
C GLY A 42 -2.41 31.64 -23.77
N SER A 43 -3.45 30.87 -23.47
CA SER A 43 -4.81 31.23 -23.88
C SER A 43 -5.17 32.59 -23.26
N SER A 44 -5.88 33.41 -24.04
CA SER A 44 -6.26 34.78 -23.73
C SER A 44 -7.38 34.86 -22.69
N LEU A 45 -7.19 34.26 -21.51
CA LEU A 45 -8.08 34.45 -20.37
C LEU A 45 -7.72 35.79 -19.71
N GLY A 46 -8.58 36.79 -19.92
CA GLY A 46 -8.42 38.13 -19.35
C GLY A 46 -8.40 38.12 -17.82
N ASN A 47 -7.89 39.20 -17.20
CA ASN A 47 -7.71 39.39 -15.75
C ASN A 47 -9.04 39.50 -14.93
N GLY A 48 -10.08 38.73 -15.27
CA GLY A 48 -11.38 38.70 -14.56
C GLY A 48 -11.57 37.44 -13.72
N ALA A 49 -12.54 37.46 -12.80
CA ALA A 49 -12.97 36.27 -12.07
C ALA A 49 -13.61 35.26 -13.04
N ILE A 50 -13.14 34.01 -13.03
CA ILE A 50 -13.60 32.94 -13.93
C ILE A 50 -14.54 32.00 -13.16
N ASP A 51 -15.70 31.69 -13.75
CA ASP A 51 -16.63 30.67 -13.24
C ASP A 51 -16.28 29.30 -13.86
N PRO A 52 -15.74 28.33 -13.10
CA PRO A 52 -15.24 27.07 -13.65
C PRO A 52 -16.33 26.17 -14.21
N THR A 53 -17.59 26.35 -13.80
CA THR A 53 -18.74 25.59 -14.32
C THR A 53 -19.15 26.00 -15.75
N LYS A 54 -18.64 27.15 -16.21
CA LYS A 54 -18.98 27.74 -17.53
C LYS A 54 -17.82 27.72 -18.52
N VAL A 55 -16.64 27.24 -18.12
CA VAL A 55 -15.42 27.24 -18.93
C VAL A 55 -14.87 25.84 -19.02
N HIS A 56 -14.58 25.38 -20.24
CA HIS A 56 -14.07 24.04 -20.48
C HIS A 56 -12.84 23.75 -19.61
N SER A 57 -12.83 22.62 -18.92
CA SER A 57 -11.80 22.27 -17.94
C SER A 57 -10.41 22.18 -18.56
N ALA A 58 -10.31 21.86 -19.85
CA ALA A 58 -9.05 21.90 -20.60
C ALA A 58 -8.43 23.31 -20.70
N ASP A 59 -9.22 24.38 -20.55
CA ASP A 59 -8.70 25.76 -20.53
C ASP A 59 -8.20 26.15 -19.13
N LEU A 60 -8.62 25.43 -18.10
CA LEU A 60 -8.28 25.68 -16.70
C LEU A 60 -7.14 24.77 -16.20
N LEU A 61 -7.06 23.56 -16.74
CA LEU A 61 -6.14 22.50 -16.30
C LEU A 61 -5.38 21.91 -17.49
N HIS A 62 -4.10 21.62 -17.27
CA HIS A 62 -3.41 20.58 -18.02
C HIS A 62 -3.72 19.22 -17.40
N VAL A 63 -4.01 18.23 -18.23
CA VAL A 63 -4.27 16.84 -17.84
C VAL A 63 -3.45 15.93 -18.74
N TRP A 64 -2.71 14.98 -18.17
CA TRP A 64 -2.00 13.95 -18.93
C TRP A 64 -1.87 12.66 -18.12
N SER A 65 -1.64 11.54 -18.79
CA SER A 65 -1.43 10.24 -18.15
C SER A 65 0.06 9.98 -17.90
N MET A 66 0.36 9.27 -16.82
CA MET A 66 1.69 8.80 -16.46
C MET A 66 1.63 7.31 -16.10
N PRO A 67 2.65 6.51 -16.41
CA PRO A 67 2.66 5.09 -16.03
C PRO A 67 2.76 4.93 -14.52
N SER A 68 2.32 3.79 -13.98
CA SER A 68 2.44 3.45 -12.54
C SER A 68 3.89 3.47 -12.03
N THR A 69 4.87 3.30 -12.90
CA THR A 69 6.29 3.30 -12.55
C THR A 69 6.91 4.70 -12.42
N ALA A 70 6.22 5.75 -12.86
CA ALA A 70 6.73 7.12 -12.80
C ALA A 70 6.53 7.76 -11.42
N ASN A 71 7.52 8.52 -10.95
CA ASN A 71 7.34 9.44 -9.82
C ASN A 71 6.97 10.81 -10.39
N VAL A 72 5.80 11.34 -10.04
CA VAL A 72 5.33 12.65 -10.51
C VAL A 72 5.76 13.71 -9.51
N SER A 73 6.60 14.66 -9.93
CA SER A 73 7.02 15.78 -9.08
C SER A 73 6.02 16.94 -9.18
N GLN A 74 5.99 17.82 -8.17
CA GLN A 74 5.20 19.06 -8.21
C GLN A 74 5.60 19.98 -9.38
N GLN A 75 6.81 19.81 -9.93
CA GLN A 75 7.33 20.60 -11.04
C GLN A 75 7.25 19.86 -12.39
N GLU A 76 6.65 18.66 -12.43
CA GLU A 76 6.53 17.85 -13.65
C GLU A 76 5.86 18.68 -14.76
N ALA A 77 6.50 18.68 -15.93
CA ALA A 77 6.02 19.45 -17.08
C ALA A 77 4.76 18.80 -17.67
N PRO A 78 3.74 19.61 -18.04
CA PRO A 78 2.58 19.11 -18.77
C PRO A 78 2.96 18.40 -20.06
N ARG A 79 2.28 17.29 -20.34
CA ARG A 79 2.41 16.53 -21.58
C ARG A 79 1.10 16.56 -22.35
N GLN A 80 1.12 16.02 -23.57
CA GLN A 80 -0.10 15.79 -24.32
C GLN A 80 -0.93 14.70 -23.63
N LEU A 81 -2.25 14.90 -23.57
CA LEU A 81 -3.16 13.85 -23.13
C LEU A 81 -3.24 12.78 -24.21
N GLU A 82 -2.75 11.59 -23.90
CA GLU A 82 -2.79 10.42 -24.78
C GLU A 82 -3.87 9.44 -24.31
N HIS A 83 -4.28 8.56 -25.23
CA HIS A 83 -5.16 7.44 -24.90
C HIS A 83 -4.38 6.44 -24.02
N VAL A 84 -4.89 6.18 -22.82
CA VAL A 84 -4.32 5.18 -21.92
C VAL A 84 -4.71 3.77 -22.40
N ASN A 85 -3.71 2.96 -22.73
CA ASN A 85 -3.89 1.55 -23.10
C ASN A 85 -3.27 0.68 -22.01
N LEU A 86 -4.08 -0.15 -21.36
CA LEU A 86 -3.65 -1.05 -20.30
C LEU A 86 -3.77 -2.51 -20.73
N LEU A 87 -2.89 -3.32 -20.19
CA LEU A 87 -2.82 -4.76 -20.43
C LEU A 87 -2.95 -5.47 -19.09
N ALA A 88 -3.86 -6.43 -19.01
CA ALA A 88 -4.06 -7.20 -17.78
C ALA A 88 -4.52 -8.63 -18.07
N ALA A 89 -4.10 -9.55 -17.21
CA ALA A 89 -4.69 -10.86 -17.09
C ALA A 89 -5.99 -10.80 -16.26
N ARG A 90 -6.70 -11.92 -16.17
CA ARG A 90 -7.78 -12.07 -15.18
C ARG A 90 -7.16 -12.22 -13.79
N ASN A 91 -7.85 -11.71 -12.76
CA ASN A 91 -7.36 -11.68 -11.38
C ASN A 91 -6.06 -10.85 -11.23
N GLU A 92 -5.96 -9.74 -11.97
CA GLU A 92 -4.84 -8.79 -11.90
C GLU A 92 -5.35 -7.41 -11.52
N ARG A 93 -4.58 -6.71 -10.68
CA ARG A 93 -4.70 -5.27 -10.45
C ARG A 93 -3.70 -4.54 -11.33
N GLU A 94 -4.18 -3.72 -12.26
CA GLU A 94 -3.34 -2.86 -13.10
C GLU A 94 -3.55 -1.40 -12.72
N SER A 95 -2.52 -0.56 -12.84
CA SER A 95 -2.59 0.82 -12.36
C SER A 95 -1.85 1.80 -13.25
N PHE A 96 -2.34 3.04 -13.26
CA PHE A 96 -1.70 4.17 -13.91
C PHE A 96 -1.95 5.45 -13.11
N GLN A 97 -1.39 6.56 -13.57
CA GLN A 97 -1.52 7.86 -12.92
C GLN A 97 -2.11 8.89 -13.88
N ILE A 98 -2.91 9.80 -13.35
CA ILE A 98 -3.38 11.00 -14.05
C ILE A 98 -2.73 12.21 -13.37
N ALA A 99 -1.94 12.95 -14.11
CA ALA A 99 -1.30 14.17 -13.64
C ALA A 99 -2.12 15.40 -14.06
N LEU A 100 -2.26 16.34 -13.13
CA LEU A 100 -3.08 17.54 -13.24
C LEU A 100 -2.22 18.75 -12.89
N ARG A 101 -2.27 19.82 -13.70
CA ARG A 101 -1.60 21.09 -13.40
C ARG A 101 -2.48 22.29 -13.76
N PRO A 102 -2.77 23.21 -12.82
CA PRO A 102 -3.51 24.43 -13.12
C PRO A 102 -2.80 25.34 -14.13
N LYS A 103 -3.55 25.87 -15.11
CA LYS A 103 -3.07 26.88 -16.08
C LYS A 103 -3.15 28.30 -15.55
N VAL A 104 -4.07 28.54 -14.62
CA VAL A 104 -4.33 29.82 -13.98
C VAL A 104 -3.95 29.74 -12.51
N SER A 105 -3.43 30.85 -11.98
CA SER A 105 -3.16 31.01 -10.54
C SER A 105 -4.42 31.57 -9.89
N TRP A 106 -4.86 30.94 -8.79
CA TRP A 106 -6.08 31.33 -8.09
C TRP A 106 -5.71 32.27 -6.94
N ALA A 107 -6.39 33.41 -6.80
CA ALA A 107 -6.09 34.35 -5.72
C ALA A 107 -6.51 33.75 -4.37
N THR A 108 -5.57 33.68 -3.43
CA THR A 108 -5.77 33.26 -2.05
C THR A 108 -6.69 34.22 -1.29
N SER A 109 -7.98 33.90 -1.27
CA SER A 109 -8.95 34.52 -0.38
C SER A 109 -9.98 33.47 0.06
N GLY A 110 -9.59 32.51 0.90
CA GLY A 110 -10.52 31.61 1.64
C GLY A 110 -11.57 30.85 0.83
N ILE A 111 -11.49 30.87 -0.50
CA ILE A 111 -12.49 30.45 -1.48
C ILE A 111 -11.68 29.78 -2.60
N ALA A 112 -11.27 28.52 -2.42
CA ALA A 112 -10.42 27.81 -3.37
C ALA A 112 -11.16 26.61 -3.96
N GLY A 113 -11.38 26.64 -5.29
CA GLY A 113 -12.11 25.63 -6.07
C GLY A 113 -11.47 24.25 -6.05
N SER A 114 -12.30 23.21 -5.96
CA SER A 114 -11.88 21.81 -6.03
C SER A 114 -11.86 21.33 -7.48
N VAL A 115 -10.97 20.41 -7.82
CA VAL A 115 -11.07 19.66 -9.08
C VAL A 115 -11.83 18.39 -8.77
N GLN A 116 -13.08 18.31 -9.19
CA GLN A 116 -13.87 17.10 -9.02
C GLN A 116 -13.53 16.15 -10.18
N VAL A 117 -12.78 15.11 -9.86
CA VAL A 117 -12.79 13.89 -10.67
C VAL A 117 -14.01 13.11 -10.21
N GLN A 118 -14.84 12.60 -11.14
CA GLN A 118 -15.88 11.63 -10.77
C GLN A 118 -15.22 10.28 -10.42
N CYS A 119 -14.62 10.28 -9.23
CA CYS A 119 -14.15 9.22 -8.33
C CYS A 119 -14.00 9.98 -6.98
N THR A 120 -14.85 9.70 -6.00
CA THR A 120 -15.54 10.71 -5.14
C THR A 120 -14.75 11.64 -4.21
N ASP A 121 -13.42 11.60 -4.04
CA ASP A 121 -12.83 12.10 -2.79
C ASP A 121 -11.57 13.00 -2.87
N LEU A 122 -11.33 13.78 -3.93
CA LEU A 122 -10.11 14.62 -4.03
C LEU A 122 -10.39 16.13 -4.14
N CYS A 123 -9.96 16.89 -3.12
CA CYS A 123 -9.91 18.36 -3.12
C CYS A 123 -8.46 18.82 -2.86
N SER A 124 -7.92 19.71 -3.72
CA SER A 124 -6.63 20.36 -3.49
C SER A 124 -6.84 21.84 -3.18
N SER A 125 -6.19 22.34 -2.13
CA SER A 125 -6.33 23.71 -1.61
C SER A 125 -5.23 24.68 -2.11
N ALA A 126 -4.30 24.22 -2.95
CA ALA A 126 -3.15 25.02 -3.39
C ALA A 126 -3.48 25.83 -4.66
N GLY A 127 -3.41 27.16 -4.56
CA GLY A 127 -3.58 28.10 -5.68
C GLY A 127 -2.33 28.27 -6.58
N ASP A 128 -1.27 27.49 -6.32
CA ASP A 128 0.00 27.53 -7.04
C ASP A 128 -0.01 26.63 -8.28
N ARG A 129 0.85 26.93 -9.26
CA ARG A 129 0.95 26.17 -10.54
C ARG A 129 1.71 24.86 -10.39
N GLU A 130 1.39 24.09 -9.35
CA GLU A 130 2.00 22.80 -9.06
C GLU A 130 1.26 21.65 -9.75
N THR A 131 2.01 20.60 -10.07
CA THR A 131 1.46 19.35 -10.59
C THR A 131 1.05 18.44 -9.44
N SER A 132 -0.16 17.89 -9.51
CA SER A 132 -0.68 16.84 -8.63
C SER A 132 -0.93 15.56 -9.43
N ALA A 133 -0.88 14.40 -8.78
CA ALA A 133 -1.12 13.11 -9.41
C ALA A 133 -2.23 12.32 -8.70
N ILE A 134 -3.07 11.67 -9.49
CA ILE A 134 -4.12 10.75 -9.05
C ILE A 134 -3.72 9.34 -9.45
N TRP A 135 -3.69 8.42 -8.49
CA TRP A 135 -3.45 7.00 -8.75
C TRP A 135 -4.77 6.31 -9.09
N VAL A 136 -4.82 5.60 -10.21
CA VAL A 136 -6.00 4.86 -10.65
C VAL A 136 -5.64 3.38 -10.76
N SER A 137 -6.39 2.55 -10.03
CA SER A 137 -6.22 1.09 -10.01
C SER A 137 -7.46 0.40 -10.58
N LEU A 138 -7.26 -0.51 -11.52
CA LEU A 138 -8.30 -1.35 -12.12
C LEU A 138 -8.10 -2.79 -11.65
N ASN A 139 -9.06 -3.33 -10.92
CA ASN A 139 -9.07 -4.74 -10.52
C ASN A 139 -9.84 -5.55 -11.55
N VAL A 140 -9.15 -6.43 -12.29
CA VAL A 140 -9.77 -7.31 -13.28
C VAL A 140 -10.29 -8.57 -12.58
N PRO A 141 -11.61 -8.82 -12.54
CA PRO A 141 -12.16 -10.00 -11.89
C PRO A 141 -11.65 -11.30 -12.52
N CYS A 142 -11.51 -12.34 -11.70
CA CYS A 142 -11.11 -13.68 -12.17
C CYS A 142 -12.05 -14.23 -13.28
N GLY A 143 -13.35 -13.92 -13.19
CA GLY A 143 -14.36 -14.35 -14.18
C GLY A 143 -14.54 -13.41 -15.38
N GLN A 144 -13.74 -12.34 -15.50
CA GLN A 144 -13.88 -11.37 -16.58
C GLN A 144 -13.64 -12.05 -17.94
N GLN A 145 -14.46 -11.73 -18.95
CA GLN A 145 -14.25 -12.29 -20.29
C GLN A 145 -13.01 -11.65 -20.95
N PRO A 146 -12.16 -12.42 -21.65
CA PRO A 146 -11.07 -11.85 -22.44
C PRO A 146 -11.61 -10.93 -23.53
N GLY A 147 -10.90 -9.84 -23.83
CA GLY A 147 -11.33 -8.87 -24.82
C GLY A 147 -10.76 -7.48 -24.60
N ILE A 148 -11.19 -6.53 -25.43
CA ILE A 148 -10.84 -5.12 -25.31
C ILE A 148 -12.05 -4.40 -24.73
N TYR A 149 -11.83 -3.72 -23.62
CA TYR A 149 -12.81 -2.88 -22.94
C TYR A 149 -12.44 -1.42 -23.14
N GLU A 150 -13.40 -0.59 -23.52
CA GLU A 150 -13.21 0.85 -23.68
C GLU A 150 -13.98 1.58 -22.58
N GLY A 151 -13.39 2.66 -22.07
CA GLY A 151 -13.99 3.51 -21.05
C GLY A 151 -13.50 4.94 -21.16
N GLU A 152 -14.17 5.85 -20.45
CA GLU A 152 -13.79 7.25 -20.38
C GLU A 152 -13.78 7.69 -18.92
N ILE A 153 -12.79 8.53 -18.57
CA ILE A 153 -12.72 9.23 -17.29
C ILE A 153 -12.95 10.71 -17.56
N PHE A 154 -13.91 11.29 -16.83
CA PHE A 154 -14.27 12.71 -16.93
C PHE A 154 -13.63 13.47 -15.78
N ILE A 155 -12.89 14.53 -16.11
CA ILE A 155 -12.21 15.39 -15.14
C ILE A 155 -12.75 16.80 -15.31
N THR A 156 -13.38 17.32 -14.25
CA THR A 156 -14.03 18.62 -14.27
C THR A 156 -13.51 19.52 -13.16
N ALA A 157 -13.15 20.76 -13.49
CA ALA A 157 -12.88 21.76 -12.47
C ALA A 157 -14.22 22.26 -11.92
N VAL A 158 -14.41 22.20 -10.60
CA VAL A 158 -15.61 22.74 -9.96
C VAL A 158 -15.27 23.97 -9.13
N ARG A 159 -16.29 24.78 -8.89
CA ARG A 159 -16.21 25.77 -7.82
C ARG A 159 -16.43 25.00 -6.52
N THR A 160 -15.60 25.25 -5.50
CA THR A 160 -16.00 24.90 -4.14
C THR A 160 -17.20 25.76 -3.82
N GLU A 161 -18.36 25.15 -3.80
CA GLU A 161 -19.36 25.61 -2.88
C GLU A 161 -18.68 25.53 -1.51
N THR A 162 -18.44 26.69 -0.89
CA THR A 162 -18.28 26.73 0.57
C THR A 162 -19.30 25.77 1.13
N GLU A 163 -18.89 24.83 1.97
CA GLU A 163 -19.82 24.01 2.73
C GLU A 163 -20.83 24.93 3.43
N SER A 164 -21.93 25.26 2.75
CA SER A 164 -23.25 25.22 3.34
C SER A 164 -23.69 23.76 3.31
N ARG A 165 -22.85 22.86 3.87
CA ARG A 165 -23.41 21.87 4.78
C ARG A 165 -24.07 22.75 5.83
N GLY A 166 -25.38 22.96 5.68
CA GLY A 166 -26.15 23.89 6.49
C GLY A 166 -25.63 23.80 7.91
N GLU A 167 -25.18 24.94 8.45
CA GLU A 167 -24.56 25.03 9.77
C GLU A 167 -25.24 24.01 10.66
N SER A 168 -24.51 22.95 11.07
CA SER A 168 -25.11 21.95 11.92
C SER A 168 -25.67 22.75 13.10
N LEU A 169 -27.00 22.71 13.26
CA LEU A 169 -27.74 23.54 14.21
C LEU A 169 -26.88 23.73 15.47
N THR A 170 -26.65 24.98 15.87
CA THR A 170 -25.83 25.25 17.05
C THR A 170 -26.37 24.44 18.23
N LYS A 171 -25.53 24.09 19.21
CA LYS A 171 -25.98 23.28 20.36
C LYS A 171 -27.24 23.88 21.04
N SER A 172 -27.36 25.21 20.99
CA SER A 172 -28.54 25.97 21.44
C SER A 172 -29.78 25.69 20.57
N GLU A 173 -29.65 25.73 19.25
CA GLU A 173 -30.77 25.47 18.32
C GLU A 173 -31.21 24.01 18.33
N ARG A 174 -30.27 23.05 18.41
CA ARG A 174 -30.61 21.63 18.61
C ARG A 174 -31.36 21.39 19.90
N TYR A 175 -30.95 22.07 20.99
CA TYR A 175 -31.64 21.98 22.26
C TYR A 175 -33.03 22.63 22.23
N GLN A 176 -33.18 23.72 21.47
CA GLN A 176 -34.47 24.38 21.27
C GLN A 176 -35.43 23.50 20.46
N LEU A 177 -34.98 22.92 19.34
CA LEU A 177 -35.74 21.95 18.54
C LEU A 177 -36.11 20.71 19.35
N TYR A 178 -35.17 20.17 20.12
CA TYR A 178 -35.43 19.05 21.03
C TYR A 178 -36.52 19.38 22.05
N ARG A 179 -36.48 20.57 22.68
CA ARG A 179 -37.51 21.01 23.63
C ARG A 179 -38.88 21.14 22.98
N GLU A 180 -38.95 21.75 21.80
CA GLU A 180 -40.23 22.00 21.14
C GLU A 180 -40.83 20.69 20.58
N LEU A 181 -40.01 19.76 20.07
CA LEU A 181 -40.46 18.43 19.64
C LEU A 181 -40.95 17.60 20.82
N ARG A 182 -40.22 17.64 21.94
CA ARG A 182 -40.63 16.97 23.17
C ARG A 182 -41.92 17.58 23.74
N SER A 183 -42.09 18.90 23.68
CA SER A 183 -43.34 19.55 24.05
C SER A 183 -44.51 19.13 23.15
N CYS A 184 -44.29 18.90 21.85
CA CYS A 184 -45.33 18.38 20.96
C CYS A 184 -45.70 16.94 21.33
N LEU A 185 -44.70 16.10 21.60
CA LEU A 185 -44.91 14.72 22.02
C LEU A 185 -45.65 14.63 23.35
N ASP A 186 -45.27 15.45 24.34
CA ASP A 186 -45.94 15.52 25.65
C ASP A 186 -47.41 15.97 25.57
N ILE A 187 -47.77 16.78 24.55
CA ILE A 187 -49.17 17.21 24.29
C ILE A 187 -49.98 16.06 23.64
N THR A 188 -49.30 15.19 22.88
CA THR A 188 -49.93 14.08 22.13
C THR A 188 -49.85 12.73 22.84
N GLU A 189 -49.02 12.58 23.87
CA GLU A 189 -48.94 11.37 24.67
C GLU A 189 -50.19 11.17 25.54
N HIS A 190 -50.63 9.92 25.63
CA HIS A 190 -51.93 9.51 26.17
C HIS A 190 -52.31 10.17 27.50
N ARG A 191 -53.32 11.03 27.44
CA ARG A 191 -54.19 11.37 28.56
C ARG A 191 -55.60 10.89 28.23
N GLU A 192 -56.33 10.37 29.21
CA GLU A 192 -57.78 10.18 29.10
C GLU A 192 -58.42 11.57 28.90
N TYR A 193 -58.67 11.95 27.65
CA TYR A 193 -59.26 13.24 27.32
C TYR A 193 -60.69 13.29 27.85
N SER A 194 -61.02 14.35 28.59
CA SER A 194 -62.33 14.48 29.23
C SER A 194 -63.40 15.02 28.26
N SER A 195 -63.01 15.59 27.10
CA SER A 195 -63.94 16.01 26.03
C SER A 195 -63.29 16.04 24.63
N SER A 196 -64.13 15.97 23.58
CA SER A 196 -63.70 16.08 22.18
C SER A 196 -63.14 17.47 21.82
N GLU A 197 -63.53 18.52 22.55
CA GLU A 197 -63.05 19.88 22.31
C GLU A 197 -61.61 20.06 22.82
N GLU A 198 -61.28 19.42 23.95
CA GLU A 198 -59.93 19.44 24.52
C GLU A 198 -58.92 18.72 23.60
N MET A 199 -59.35 17.62 22.97
CA MET A 199 -58.53 16.90 21.98
C MET A 199 -58.22 17.76 20.75
N VAL A 200 -59.23 18.47 20.22
CA VAL A 200 -59.06 19.36 19.06
C VAL A 200 -58.15 20.54 19.41
N GLN A 201 -58.29 21.12 20.60
CA GLN A 201 -57.43 22.21 21.07
C GLN A 201 -55.96 21.77 21.18
N ASN A 202 -55.71 20.57 21.72
CA ASN A 202 -54.36 20.01 21.83
C ASN A 202 -53.73 19.70 20.47
N LEU A 203 -54.50 19.12 19.55
CA LEU A 203 -54.04 18.87 18.18
C LEU A 203 -53.69 20.17 17.45
N THR A 204 -54.52 21.19 17.64
CA THR A 204 -54.30 22.53 17.04
C THR A 204 -53.05 23.18 17.61
N SER A 205 -52.80 23.04 18.92
CA SER A 205 -51.60 23.55 19.59
C SER A 205 -50.32 22.85 19.11
N ALA A 206 -50.35 21.51 18.98
CA ALA A 206 -49.24 20.73 18.43
C ALA A 206 -48.96 21.09 16.96
N SER A 207 -50.01 21.19 16.14
CA SER A 207 -49.89 21.60 14.74
C SER A 207 -49.31 23.02 14.59
N THR A 208 -49.70 23.94 15.47
CA THR A 208 -49.17 25.32 15.46
C THR A 208 -47.69 25.35 15.85
N THR A 209 -47.29 24.52 16.82
CA THR A 209 -45.88 24.40 17.23
C THR A 209 -45.03 23.79 16.12
N LEU A 210 -45.52 22.76 15.42
CA LEU A 210 -44.84 22.17 14.26
C LEU A 210 -44.70 23.16 13.09
N ARG A 211 -45.74 23.96 12.78
CA ARG A 211 -45.64 25.00 11.73
C ARG A 211 -44.55 26.02 12.05
N ARG A 212 -44.52 26.49 13.30
CA ARG A 212 -43.49 27.44 13.76
C ARG A 212 -42.07 26.86 13.70
N MET A 213 -41.89 25.55 13.88
CA MET A 213 -40.59 24.91 13.65
C MET A 213 -40.19 24.93 12.16
N LEU A 214 -41.14 24.69 11.26
CA LEU A 214 -40.89 24.72 9.81
C LEU A 214 -40.58 26.13 9.31
N ASP A 215 -41.03 27.17 10.01
CA ASP A 215 -40.71 28.58 9.73
C ASP A 215 -39.36 29.04 10.32
N LEU A 216 -38.60 28.17 11.01
CA LEU A 216 -37.27 28.51 11.50
C LEU A 216 -36.31 28.77 10.31
N PRO A 217 -35.41 29.76 10.41
CA PRO A 217 -34.47 30.10 9.35
C PRO A 217 -33.66 28.90 8.85
N SER A 218 -33.34 27.96 9.74
CA SER A 218 -32.59 26.74 9.46
C SER A 218 -33.33 25.72 8.56
N PHE A 219 -34.65 25.88 8.34
CA PHE A 219 -35.46 25.04 7.46
C PHE A 219 -35.94 25.78 6.19
N GLN A 220 -35.63 27.08 6.03
CA GLN A 220 -36.03 27.85 4.85
C GLN A 220 -35.30 27.42 3.57
N ASP A 221 -34.14 26.79 3.69
CA ASP A 221 -33.39 26.21 2.56
C ASP A 221 -33.95 24.85 2.10
N CYS A 222 -34.88 24.25 2.85
CA CYS A 222 -35.51 22.96 2.54
C CYS A 222 -36.81 23.11 1.71
N GLN A 223 -36.90 24.10 0.81
CA GLN A 223 -38.03 24.17 -0.12
C GLN A 223 -37.97 22.99 -1.10
N GLU A 224 -39.10 22.31 -1.31
CA GLU A 224 -39.29 21.34 -2.38
C GLU A 224 -39.15 22.05 -3.74
N SER A 225 -37.92 22.23 -4.21
CA SER A 225 -37.67 22.50 -5.62
C SER A 225 -37.95 21.20 -6.38
N ASN A 226 -38.91 21.25 -7.30
CA ASN A 226 -39.32 20.11 -8.13
C ASN A 226 -38.09 19.42 -8.74
N GLY A 227 -38.01 18.09 -8.63
CA GLY A 227 -36.90 17.22 -9.05
C GLY A 227 -36.56 17.24 -10.55
N LEU A 228 -36.09 18.38 -11.05
CA LEU A 228 -35.60 18.63 -12.40
C LEU A 228 -34.19 19.25 -12.42
N GLY A 229 -33.59 19.55 -11.25
CA GLY A 229 -32.26 20.17 -11.13
C GLY A 229 -31.10 19.19 -11.32
N ASP A 230 -31.14 18.02 -10.68
CA ASP A 230 -29.98 17.10 -10.64
C ASP A 230 -29.62 16.49 -12.02
N MET A 231 -30.57 16.32 -12.94
CA MET A 231 -30.26 15.80 -14.28
C MET A 231 -29.65 16.84 -15.22
N MET A 232 -29.89 18.15 -15.00
CA MET A 232 -29.32 19.19 -15.88
C MET A 232 -27.85 19.47 -15.58
N ASP A 233 -27.42 19.28 -14.33
CA ASP A 233 -26.04 19.57 -13.92
C ASP A 233 -25.03 18.53 -14.41
N GLU A 234 -25.38 17.23 -14.46
CA GLU A 234 -24.48 16.20 -15.03
C GLU A 234 -24.21 16.41 -16.53
N ASP A 235 -25.24 16.74 -17.32
CA ASP A 235 -25.11 17.00 -18.75
C ASP A 235 -24.28 18.27 -19.04
N ILE A 236 -24.42 19.31 -18.21
CA ILE A 236 -23.58 20.50 -18.29
C ILE A 236 -22.14 20.14 -17.94
N MET A 237 -21.91 19.45 -16.83
CA MET A 237 -20.56 19.09 -16.37
C MET A 237 -19.82 18.18 -17.36
N ASN A 238 -20.53 17.25 -18.04
CA ASN A 238 -19.98 16.40 -19.10
C ASN A 238 -19.59 17.16 -20.38
N ASN A 239 -20.19 18.32 -20.64
CA ASN A 239 -19.84 19.19 -21.76
C ASN A 239 -18.59 20.05 -21.48
N VAL A 240 -18.24 20.21 -20.21
CA VAL A 240 -17.12 21.06 -19.75
C VAL A 240 -15.92 20.21 -19.29
N ALA A 241 -16.06 18.89 -19.20
CA ALA A 241 -15.03 17.97 -18.71
C ALA A 241 -13.89 17.71 -19.72
N VAL A 242 -12.68 17.50 -19.20
CA VAL A 242 -11.61 16.81 -19.95
C VAL A 242 -11.93 15.32 -19.99
N ARG A 243 -11.99 14.75 -21.19
CA ARG A 243 -12.26 13.32 -21.41
C ARG A 243 -10.96 12.56 -21.63
N LEU A 244 -10.61 11.70 -20.70
CA LEU A 244 -9.50 10.75 -20.85
C LEU A 244 -10.06 9.41 -21.33
N LYS A 245 -9.62 8.98 -22.52
CA LYS A 245 -9.98 7.68 -23.07
C LYS A 245 -9.08 6.59 -22.49
N LEU A 246 -9.71 5.47 -22.14
CA LEU A 246 -9.08 4.27 -21.60
C LEU A 246 -9.42 3.07 -22.49
N SER A 247 -8.43 2.27 -22.83
CA SER A 247 -8.64 0.89 -23.28
C SER A 247 -7.96 -0.08 -22.30
N LEU A 248 -8.62 -1.18 -22.00
CA LEU A 248 -8.09 -2.28 -21.21
C LEU A 248 -8.20 -3.56 -22.03
N THR A 249 -7.05 -4.15 -22.37
CA THR A 249 -6.99 -5.48 -22.97
C THR A 249 -6.90 -6.52 -21.87
N VAL A 250 -7.94 -7.33 -21.73
CA VAL A 250 -7.98 -8.49 -20.82
C VAL A 250 -7.56 -9.75 -21.59
N TRP A 251 -6.46 -10.37 -21.16
CA TRP A 251 -5.95 -11.59 -21.78
C TRP A 251 -6.70 -12.86 -21.34
N ASP A 252 -6.62 -13.91 -22.18
CA ASP A 252 -7.25 -15.21 -21.93
C ASP A 252 -6.39 -16.13 -21.05
N PHE A 253 -5.88 -15.61 -19.95
CA PHE A 253 -5.30 -16.39 -18.86
C PHE A 253 -5.56 -15.68 -17.52
N THR A 254 -5.32 -16.38 -16.43
CA THR A 254 -5.68 -15.92 -15.08
C THR A 254 -4.45 -16.04 -14.19
N LEU A 255 -4.11 -14.97 -13.49
CA LEU A 255 -3.09 -15.03 -12.45
C LEU A 255 -3.63 -15.83 -11.25
N PRO A 256 -2.80 -16.68 -10.61
CA PRO A 256 -3.28 -17.53 -9.53
C PRO A 256 -3.77 -16.71 -8.34
N LEU A 257 -4.80 -17.20 -7.65
CA LEU A 257 -5.32 -16.58 -6.42
C LEU A 257 -4.29 -16.63 -5.28
N THR A 258 -3.59 -17.75 -5.16
CA THR A 258 -2.46 -17.92 -4.23
C THR A 258 -1.19 -17.44 -4.91
N PRO A 259 -0.46 -16.46 -4.35
CA PRO A 259 0.83 -16.05 -4.88
C PRO A 259 1.79 -17.23 -4.95
N SER A 260 2.45 -17.39 -6.09
CA SER A 260 3.40 -18.47 -6.31
C SER A 260 4.73 -18.24 -5.58
N LEU A 261 5.01 -16.99 -5.16
CA LEU A 261 6.14 -16.63 -4.30
C LEU A 261 5.59 -16.18 -2.94
N PRO A 262 5.84 -16.92 -1.84
CA PRO A 262 5.58 -16.43 -0.50
C PRO A 262 6.36 -15.15 -0.22
N ALA A 263 5.65 -14.07 0.07
CA ALA A 263 6.25 -12.81 0.48
C ALA A 263 5.64 -12.38 1.81
N VAL A 264 6.51 -12.08 2.77
CA VAL A 264 6.13 -11.73 4.13
C VAL A 264 6.55 -10.30 4.43
N PHE A 265 5.64 -9.56 5.04
CA PHE A 265 5.87 -8.18 5.44
C PHE A 265 5.59 -8.04 6.92
N GLY A 266 6.59 -7.58 7.68
CA GLY A 266 6.46 -7.29 9.08
C GLY A 266 5.60 -6.08 9.35
N ILE A 267 4.85 -6.13 10.43
CA ILE A 267 4.10 -5.01 10.98
C ILE A 267 4.68 -4.73 12.37
N GLY A 268 5.30 -3.57 12.54
CA GLY A 268 5.92 -3.12 13.78
C GLY A 268 4.89 -2.84 14.87
N PHE A 269 5.14 -3.40 16.06
CA PHE A 269 4.53 -3.00 17.32
C PHE A 269 5.34 -1.85 17.94
N VAL A 270 4.70 -0.75 18.32
CA VAL A 270 5.35 0.35 19.05
C VAL A 270 5.33 0.04 20.55
N TRP A 271 6.48 -0.42 21.10
CA TRP A 271 6.90 -0.50 22.53
C TRP A 271 6.07 -1.35 23.53
N SER A 272 6.68 -2.31 24.26
CA SER A 272 7.41 -2.02 25.51
C SER A 272 8.24 -3.24 26.01
N MET A 273 9.55 -3.02 26.18
CA MET A 273 10.53 -3.72 27.04
C MET A 273 10.66 -5.27 26.98
N ALA A 274 11.84 -5.72 26.50
CA ALA A 274 12.39 -7.10 26.48
C ALA A 274 11.87 -8.04 25.35
N PRO A 275 12.71 -8.98 24.87
CA PRO A 275 12.83 -9.45 23.49
C PRO A 275 11.60 -10.23 23.06
N LYS A 276 10.87 -9.76 22.04
CA LYS A 276 9.66 -10.42 21.55
C LYS A 276 9.58 -10.31 20.04
N VAL A 277 9.95 -11.40 19.37
CA VAL A 277 9.69 -11.63 17.94
C VAL A 277 8.23 -12.04 17.80
N GLY A 278 7.34 -11.05 17.75
CA GLY A 278 5.97 -11.21 17.28
C GLY A 278 5.81 -10.39 16.01
N MET A 279 6.09 -10.99 14.85
CA MET A 279 5.72 -10.38 13.57
C MET A 279 4.26 -10.76 13.28
N THR A 280 3.42 -9.75 13.06
CA THR A 280 2.15 -9.92 12.34
C THR A 280 2.40 -9.68 10.85
N HIS A 281 1.68 -10.41 9.99
CA HIS A 281 1.93 -10.46 8.55
C HIS A 281 0.90 -9.65 7.77
N LEU A 282 1.29 -9.16 6.60
CA LEU A 282 0.37 -8.57 5.63
C LEU A 282 0.07 -9.57 4.51
N ILE A 283 -1.20 -9.66 4.09
CA ILE A 283 -1.58 -10.33 2.84
C ILE A 283 -1.49 -9.32 1.69
N ILE A 284 -0.58 -9.56 0.76
CA ILE A 284 -0.61 -8.91 -0.55
C ILE A 284 -1.27 -9.90 -1.52
N THR A 285 -2.48 -9.57 -1.96
CA THR A 285 -3.29 -10.47 -2.80
C THR A 285 -3.05 -10.20 -4.28
N SER A 286 -2.96 -11.25 -5.10
CA SER A 286 -2.86 -11.11 -6.57
C SER A 286 -4.08 -10.42 -7.19
N GLY A 287 -5.26 -10.58 -6.58
CA GLY A 287 -6.53 -9.97 -7.00
C GLY A 287 -6.80 -8.55 -6.45
N GLY A 288 -5.79 -7.87 -5.90
CA GLY A 288 -5.85 -6.43 -5.64
C GLY A 288 -6.63 -5.96 -4.41
N SER A 289 -7.11 -6.84 -3.53
CA SER A 289 -7.58 -6.40 -2.20
C SER A 289 -6.43 -6.43 -1.20
N PHE A 290 -5.99 -5.26 -0.71
CA PHE A 290 -5.28 -5.22 0.56
C PHE A 290 -6.34 -5.44 1.63
N ASN A 291 -6.26 -6.52 2.41
CA ASN A 291 -7.21 -6.66 3.51
C ASN A 291 -6.81 -5.68 4.61
N THR A 292 -7.37 -4.47 4.55
CA THR A 292 -7.17 -3.39 5.53
C THR A 292 -7.91 -3.66 6.83
N GLU A 293 -8.85 -4.61 6.87
CA GLU A 293 -9.65 -4.92 8.07
C GLU A 293 -8.77 -5.33 9.27
N SER A 294 -7.56 -5.85 9.02
CA SER A 294 -6.63 -6.32 10.04
C SER A 294 -5.56 -5.30 10.48
N VAL A 295 -5.48 -4.11 9.86
CA VAL A 295 -4.54 -3.05 10.24
C VAL A 295 -5.33 -1.82 10.65
N ARG A 296 -5.60 -1.66 11.95
CA ARG A 296 -6.25 -0.47 12.50
C ARG A 296 -5.25 0.37 13.28
N PHE A 297 -5.24 1.67 13.02
CA PHE A 297 -4.54 2.65 13.85
C PHE A 297 -5.45 3.06 15.02
N SER A 298 -4.89 3.16 16.21
CA SER A 298 -5.57 3.71 17.39
C SER A 298 -5.55 5.24 17.31
N ALA A 299 -6.43 5.87 18.09
CA ALA A 299 -6.56 7.32 18.18
C ALA A 299 -5.29 8.06 18.67
N ASP A 300 -4.24 7.33 19.07
CA ASP A 300 -2.94 7.84 19.51
C ASP A 300 -1.82 7.65 18.45
N GLY A 301 -2.15 7.15 17.25
CA GLY A 301 -1.20 6.79 16.20
C GLY A 301 -0.49 5.45 16.45
N GLU A 302 -0.92 4.67 17.45
CA GLU A 302 -0.41 3.33 17.72
C GLU A 302 -1.18 2.30 16.90
N ILE A 303 -0.49 1.34 16.26
CA ILE A 303 -1.16 0.29 15.51
C ILE A 303 -1.62 -0.80 16.46
N ALA A 304 -2.93 -0.90 16.63
CA ALA A 304 -3.55 -2.02 17.30
C ALA A 304 -3.80 -3.12 16.25
N CYS A 305 -2.82 -4.01 16.05
CA CYS A 305 -3.17 -5.35 15.63
C CYS A 305 -3.84 -6.03 16.83
N GLU A 306 -5.18 -6.12 16.84
CA GLU A 306 -5.92 -6.89 17.85
C GLU A 306 -5.67 -8.41 17.66
N PHE A 307 -4.45 -8.87 17.93
CA PHE A 307 -4.14 -10.30 18.03
C PHE A 307 -3.44 -10.57 19.36
N TRP A 308 -4.22 -10.44 20.44
CA TRP A 308 -3.79 -10.93 21.76
C TRP A 308 -4.07 -12.43 21.90
N HIS A 309 -3.06 -13.10 22.46
CA HIS A 309 -2.96 -14.51 22.83
C HIS A 309 -4.28 -15.26 23.12
N THR A 310 -4.33 -16.50 22.64
CA THR A 310 -5.24 -17.61 23.02
C THR A 310 -6.75 -17.43 22.84
N ARG A 311 -7.30 -16.21 22.82
CA ARG A 311 -8.73 -15.97 22.47
C ARG A 311 -8.98 -15.78 20.97
N ALA A 312 -7.93 -15.58 20.17
CA ALA A 312 -8.01 -15.19 18.77
C ALA A 312 -7.96 -16.36 17.76
N LEU A 313 -7.98 -17.63 18.18
CA LEU A 313 -7.96 -18.76 17.23
C LEU A 313 -9.19 -18.79 16.30
N GLY A 314 -10.34 -18.24 16.72
CA GLY A 314 -11.55 -18.17 15.89
C GLY A 314 -11.43 -17.18 14.72
N LEU A 315 -11.03 -15.93 14.98
CA LEU A 315 -10.87 -14.88 13.96
C LEU A 315 -9.59 -15.07 13.13
N ALA A 316 -8.53 -15.61 13.74
CA ALA A 316 -7.28 -15.91 13.03
C ALA A 316 -7.42 -17.07 12.04
N LYS A 317 -8.38 -17.99 12.25
CA LYS A 317 -8.60 -19.13 11.36
C LYS A 317 -9.01 -18.72 9.96
N GLU A 318 -9.93 -17.76 9.82
CA GLU A 318 -10.35 -17.26 8.50
C GLU A 318 -9.18 -16.59 7.77
N TYR A 319 -8.43 -15.75 8.49
CA TYR A 319 -7.25 -15.07 7.95
C TYR A 319 -6.15 -16.05 7.50
N TYR A 320 -5.76 -17.02 8.35
CA TYR A 320 -4.72 -18.00 8.00
C TYR A 320 -5.18 -19.00 6.93
N SER A 321 -6.49 -19.25 6.85
CA SER A 321 -7.07 -20.10 5.81
C SER A 321 -7.17 -19.40 4.46
N ASP A 322 -7.08 -18.07 4.40
CA ASP A 322 -7.17 -17.31 3.15
C ASP A 322 -6.11 -17.82 2.14
N PRO A 323 -6.51 -18.28 0.95
CA PRO A 323 -5.58 -18.80 -0.06
C PRO A 323 -4.57 -17.76 -0.54
N ARG A 324 -4.84 -16.47 -0.35
CA ARG A 324 -3.97 -15.37 -0.77
C ARG A 324 -2.82 -15.16 0.22
N LEU A 325 -2.96 -15.63 1.47
CA LEU A 325 -1.86 -15.72 2.42
C LEU A 325 -1.06 -17.01 2.13
N ALA A 326 0.15 -16.84 1.60
CA ALA A 326 1.03 -17.96 1.24
C ALA A 326 1.90 -18.45 2.41
N ALA A 327 2.29 -17.55 3.33
CA ALA A 327 3.07 -17.88 4.51
C ALA A 327 2.83 -16.90 5.65
N TYR A 328 2.96 -17.36 6.90
CA TYR A 328 2.91 -16.50 8.09
C TYR A 328 3.85 -16.99 9.19
N ALA A 329 4.41 -16.06 9.96
CA ALA A 329 5.21 -16.42 11.12
C ALA A 329 4.30 -16.66 12.32
N VAL A 330 4.55 -17.74 13.03
CA VAL A 330 3.96 -17.98 14.34
C VAL A 330 4.68 -17.08 15.34
N PRO A 331 3.96 -16.24 16.11
CA PRO A 331 4.57 -15.42 17.14
C PRO A 331 5.39 -16.27 18.11
N TYR A 332 6.66 -15.94 18.27
CA TYR A 332 7.57 -16.63 19.16
C TYR A 332 8.27 -15.60 20.03
N ALA A 333 7.75 -15.38 21.24
CA ALA A 333 8.51 -14.68 22.25
C ALA A 333 9.58 -15.66 22.76
N PRO A 334 10.89 -15.38 22.61
CA PRO A 334 11.90 -16.16 23.31
C PRO A 334 11.55 -16.07 24.79
N ILE A 335 11.15 -17.21 25.34
CA ILE A 335 10.70 -17.33 26.70
C ILE A 335 11.94 -17.04 27.57
N LEU A 336 12.16 -15.77 27.92
CA LEU A 336 13.21 -15.37 28.87
C LEU A 336 12.99 -16.02 30.24
N SER A 337 11.77 -16.49 30.53
CA SER A 337 11.44 -17.25 31.71
C SER A 337 11.21 -18.72 31.34
N SER A 338 12.27 -19.52 31.29
CA SER A 338 12.28 -20.98 31.07
C SER A 338 11.43 -21.75 32.10
N THR A 339 10.13 -21.48 32.11
CA THR A 339 9.13 -21.95 33.04
C THR A 339 8.29 -22.97 32.30
N ASP A 340 7.96 -24.07 32.98
CA ASP A 340 7.18 -25.15 32.39
C ASP A 340 5.82 -24.65 31.85
N SER A 341 5.25 -23.61 32.45
CA SER A 341 4.01 -22.98 32.01
C SER A 341 4.10 -22.40 30.59
N ALA A 342 5.17 -21.65 30.30
CA ALA A 342 5.34 -21.01 28.99
C ALA A 342 5.63 -22.06 27.90
N LYS A 343 6.44 -23.08 28.21
CA LYS A 343 6.69 -24.22 27.32
C LYS A 343 5.42 -25.00 27.01
N ASN A 344 4.60 -25.28 28.04
CA ASN A 344 3.31 -25.95 27.87
C ASN A 344 2.31 -25.12 27.05
N SER A 345 2.34 -23.79 27.18
CA SER A 345 1.51 -22.89 26.36
C SER A 345 1.90 -22.96 24.88
N LEU A 346 3.20 -22.82 24.58
CA LEU A 346 3.73 -22.92 23.22
C LEU A 346 3.45 -24.28 22.60
N ARG A 347 3.64 -25.37 23.36
CA ARG A 347 3.32 -26.73 22.91
C ARG A 347 1.85 -26.85 22.52
N ARG A 348 0.93 -26.36 23.35
CA ARG A 348 -0.50 -26.39 23.05
C ARG A 348 -0.83 -25.58 21.80
N GLU A 349 -0.20 -24.43 21.62
CA GLU A 349 -0.38 -23.60 20.42
C GLU A 349 0.10 -24.30 19.15
N VAL A 350 1.28 -24.95 19.19
CA VAL A 350 1.78 -25.79 18.10
C VAL A 350 0.84 -26.95 17.80
N GLU A 351 0.35 -27.65 18.83
CA GLU A 351 -0.60 -28.76 18.67
C GLU A 351 -1.91 -28.32 18.01
N ILE A 352 -2.43 -27.14 18.36
CA ILE A 352 -3.61 -26.55 17.73
C ILE A 352 -3.31 -26.20 16.27
N LEU A 353 -2.26 -25.41 16.01
CA LEU A 353 -1.92 -24.97 14.65
C LEU A 353 -1.64 -26.14 13.72
N LYS A 354 -0.98 -27.20 14.22
CA LYS A 354 -0.71 -28.42 13.46
C LYS A 354 -1.98 -29.17 13.04
N SER A 355 -3.06 -29.03 13.80
CA SER A 355 -4.35 -29.65 13.43
C SER A 355 -5.08 -28.91 12.31
N GLU A 356 -4.65 -27.70 11.95
CA GLU A 356 -5.28 -26.86 10.94
C GLU A 356 -4.64 -27.05 9.55
N ALA A 357 -5.45 -26.97 8.50
CA ALA A 357 -5.00 -27.16 7.11
C ALA A 357 -3.94 -26.14 6.67
N HIS A 358 -3.93 -24.96 7.29
CA HIS A 358 -2.99 -23.88 7.00
C HIS A 358 -1.63 -24.02 7.73
N TRP A 359 -1.41 -25.10 8.51
CA TRP A 359 -0.13 -25.36 9.19
C TRP A 359 1.08 -25.30 8.24
N SER A 360 0.91 -25.81 7.02
CA SER A 360 1.92 -25.81 5.97
C SER A 360 2.43 -24.41 5.60
N LYS A 361 1.62 -23.37 5.80
CA LYS A 361 1.97 -21.95 5.58
C LYS A 361 2.76 -21.35 6.74
N SER A 362 2.73 -21.99 7.90
CA SER A 362 3.33 -21.46 9.12
C SER A 362 4.84 -21.68 9.16
N TYR A 363 5.55 -20.75 9.78
CA TYR A 363 6.96 -20.91 10.14
C TYR A 363 7.28 -20.15 11.42
N PHE A 364 8.38 -20.49 12.08
CA PHE A 364 8.88 -19.78 13.26
C PHE A 364 10.05 -18.89 12.87
N TYR A 365 9.91 -17.58 13.06
CA TYR A 365 11.03 -16.65 12.97
C TYR A 365 11.76 -16.67 14.31
N LEU A 366 12.92 -17.35 14.38
CA LEU A 366 13.60 -17.55 15.66
C LEU A 366 14.64 -16.48 15.99
N TRP A 367 15.36 -15.98 14.98
CA TRP A 367 16.51 -15.13 15.20
C TRP A 367 16.74 -14.18 14.04
N ASP A 368 17.04 -12.93 14.40
CA ASP A 368 17.40 -11.88 13.46
C ASP A 368 18.93 -11.76 13.40
N GLU A 369 19.51 -12.09 12.25
CA GLU A 369 20.93 -11.88 11.91
C GLU A 369 21.96 -12.37 12.96
N PRO A 370 22.09 -13.70 13.20
CA PRO A 370 23.05 -14.23 14.17
C PRO A 370 24.50 -14.03 13.71
N LEU A 371 25.37 -13.60 14.63
CA LEU A 371 26.73 -13.13 14.38
C LEU A 371 27.83 -14.08 14.88
N ASN A 372 27.55 -14.92 15.88
CA ASN A 372 28.56 -15.76 16.53
C ASN A 372 28.03 -17.17 16.85
N VAL A 373 28.96 -18.09 17.10
CA VAL A 373 28.67 -19.52 17.33
C VAL A 373 27.66 -19.75 18.46
N GLU A 374 27.70 -18.96 19.54
CA GLU A 374 26.76 -19.08 20.66
C GLU A 374 25.32 -18.80 20.23
N GLN A 375 25.11 -17.76 19.40
CA GLN A 375 23.77 -17.46 18.88
C GLN A 375 23.25 -18.58 17.98
N TYR A 376 24.11 -19.18 17.16
CA TYR A 376 23.75 -20.36 16.37
C TYR A 376 23.40 -21.55 17.28
N HIS A 377 24.11 -21.77 18.39
CA HIS A 377 23.74 -22.80 19.37
C HIS A 377 22.36 -22.57 19.99
N VAL A 378 22.00 -21.31 20.28
CA VAL A 378 20.66 -20.97 20.79
C VAL A 378 19.59 -21.30 19.76
N ILE A 379 19.79 -20.97 18.48
CA ILE A 379 18.86 -21.32 17.40
C ILE A 379 18.65 -22.83 17.35
N ARG A 380 19.73 -23.63 17.40
CA ARG A 380 19.64 -25.10 17.41
C ARG A 380 18.88 -25.63 18.63
N SER A 381 19.11 -25.06 19.80
CA SER A 381 18.43 -25.44 21.04
C SER A 381 16.92 -25.20 20.94
N ILE A 382 16.51 -24.00 20.50
CA ILE A 382 15.09 -23.65 20.31
C ILE A 382 14.45 -24.53 19.23
N SER A 383 15.17 -24.74 18.12
CA SER A 383 14.73 -25.61 17.04
C SER A 383 14.44 -27.04 17.51
N ASN A 384 15.35 -27.63 18.30
CA ASN A 384 15.15 -28.96 18.88
C ASN A 384 13.91 -29.01 19.79
N GLU A 385 13.67 -27.95 20.57
CA GLU A 385 12.47 -27.87 21.41
C GLU A 385 11.20 -27.86 20.54
N LEU A 386 11.13 -27.02 19.52
CA LEU A 386 9.99 -26.95 18.59
C LEU A 386 9.78 -28.26 17.82
N GLN A 387 10.87 -28.89 17.35
CA GLN A 387 10.83 -30.18 16.66
C GLN A 387 10.32 -31.31 17.57
N SER A 388 10.49 -31.19 18.89
CA SER A 388 9.91 -32.13 19.86
C SER A 388 8.39 -32.03 19.96
N TYR A 389 7.81 -30.86 19.63
CA TYR A 389 6.37 -30.64 19.57
C TYR A 389 5.81 -31.04 18.21
N ALA A 390 6.50 -30.70 17.12
CA ALA A 390 6.13 -31.06 15.76
C ALA A 390 7.38 -31.21 14.88
N SER A 391 7.61 -32.40 14.34
CA SER A 391 8.81 -32.72 13.54
C SER A 391 8.92 -31.96 12.21
N ASP A 392 7.81 -31.41 11.73
CA ASP A 392 7.65 -30.71 10.46
C ASP A 392 7.58 -29.18 10.62
N VAL A 393 8.00 -28.65 11.77
CA VAL A 393 8.13 -27.19 11.97
C VAL A 393 9.09 -26.59 10.95
N ARG A 394 8.69 -25.47 10.35
CA ARG A 394 9.55 -24.66 9.49
C ARG A 394 10.16 -23.54 10.31
N ILE A 395 11.48 -23.40 10.26
CA ILE A 395 12.20 -22.33 10.97
C ILE A 395 12.85 -21.40 9.95
N LEU A 396 12.63 -20.10 10.13
CA LEU A 396 13.28 -19.03 9.38
C LEU A 396 14.40 -18.41 10.20
N THR A 397 15.54 -18.19 9.55
CA THR A 397 16.67 -17.44 10.11
C THR A 397 17.16 -16.43 9.08
N THR A 398 17.18 -15.14 9.42
CA THR A 398 17.80 -14.10 8.59
C THR A 398 19.29 -14.05 8.83
N TYR A 399 20.08 -13.74 7.81
CA TYR A 399 21.52 -13.56 7.94
C TYR A 399 22.13 -12.72 6.82
N TYR A 400 23.19 -11.98 7.17
CA TYR A 400 24.04 -11.22 6.25
C TYR A 400 25.52 -11.64 6.37
N CYS A 401 25.87 -12.50 7.33
CA CYS A 401 27.22 -13.03 7.50
C CYS A 401 27.18 -14.44 8.09
N GLY A 402 28.28 -15.17 7.95
CA GLY A 402 28.49 -16.43 8.68
C GLY A 402 28.90 -16.20 10.15
N PRO A 403 28.94 -17.27 10.97
CA PRO A 403 29.32 -17.17 12.37
C PRO A 403 30.80 -16.76 12.51
N SER A 404 31.04 -15.66 13.21
CA SER A 404 32.39 -15.25 13.62
C SER A 404 33.00 -16.28 14.58
N GLY A 405 34.30 -16.54 14.42
CA GLY A 405 35.06 -17.44 15.31
C GLY A 405 34.93 -18.94 15.01
N SER A 406 34.32 -19.35 13.89
CA SER A 406 34.30 -20.76 13.47
C SER A 406 35.61 -21.15 12.76
N GLU A 407 36.11 -22.37 13.01
CA GLU A 407 37.25 -22.95 12.29
C GLU A 407 36.93 -23.28 10.81
N LEU A 408 35.65 -23.15 10.40
CA LEU A 408 35.12 -23.69 9.15
C LEU A 408 35.28 -22.79 7.92
N ALA A 409 35.82 -21.57 8.04
CA ALA A 409 36.14 -20.70 6.89
C ALA A 409 36.88 -19.41 7.32
N PRO A 410 38.16 -19.20 7.00
CA PRO A 410 38.89 -17.96 7.31
C PRO A 410 38.50 -16.75 6.45
N SER A 411 37.50 -16.85 5.58
CA SER A 411 37.00 -15.73 4.77
C SER A 411 35.51 -15.46 5.03
N THR A 412 35.13 -14.19 5.23
CA THR A 412 33.77 -13.79 5.64
C THR A 412 32.68 -14.26 4.67
N PHE A 413 32.99 -14.34 3.36
CA PHE A 413 32.04 -14.82 2.34
C PHE A 413 31.90 -16.34 2.32
N GLU A 414 32.97 -17.11 2.52
CA GLU A 414 32.87 -18.57 2.60
C GLU A 414 32.05 -18.98 3.84
N ALA A 415 32.27 -18.32 4.98
CA ALA A 415 31.45 -18.52 6.18
C ALA A 415 29.97 -18.18 5.93
N PHE A 416 29.69 -17.13 5.14
CA PHE A 416 28.33 -16.73 4.76
C PHE A 416 27.65 -17.78 3.86
N VAL A 417 28.34 -18.26 2.81
CA VAL A 417 27.82 -19.32 1.92
C VAL A 417 27.52 -20.60 2.69
N LYS A 418 28.34 -20.94 3.71
CA LYS A 418 28.21 -22.19 4.48
C LYS A 418 27.20 -22.15 5.62
N VAL A 419 26.47 -21.05 5.81
CA VAL A 419 25.43 -20.94 6.85
C VAL A 419 24.40 -22.09 6.80
N PRO A 420 23.89 -22.53 5.62
CA PRO A 420 23.02 -23.70 5.54
C PRO A 420 23.60 -24.97 6.18
N ASN A 421 24.90 -25.22 6.00
CA ASN A 421 25.56 -26.40 6.61
C ASN A 421 25.66 -26.30 8.13
N VAL A 422 25.81 -25.09 8.67
CA VAL A 422 25.92 -24.87 10.12
C VAL A 422 24.55 -24.98 10.79
N LEU A 423 23.49 -24.53 10.12
CA LEU A 423 22.15 -24.51 10.71
C LEU A 423 21.33 -25.76 10.39
N ARG A 424 21.67 -26.56 9.37
CA ARG A 424 20.98 -27.83 9.09
C ARG A 424 21.11 -28.83 10.24
N PRO A 425 20.04 -29.56 10.62
CA PRO A 425 18.67 -29.56 10.08
C PRO A 425 17.72 -28.58 10.80
N HIS A 426 18.26 -27.64 11.57
CA HIS A 426 17.52 -26.80 12.50
C HIS A 426 16.83 -25.58 11.87
N THR A 427 17.14 -25.26 10.61
CA THR A 427 16.53 -24.17 9.82
C THR A 427 16.05 -24.74 8.49
N GLN A 428 14.85 -24.33 8.07
CA GLN A 428 14.24 -24.73 6.79
C GLN A 428 14.20 -23.56 5.80
N ILE A 429 14.11 -22.32 6.30
CA ILE A 429 14.03 -21.12 5.47
C ILE A 429 15.27 -20.26 5.76
N PHE A 430 16.19 -20.25 4.81
CA PHE A 430 17.43 -19.48 4.86
C PHE A 430 17.19 -18.13 4.20
N CYS A 431 17.14 -17.04 4.99
CA CYS A 431 16.77 -15.72 4.48
C CYS A 431 17.97 -14.76 4.41
N THR A 432 18.48 -14.46 3.22
CA THR A 432 19.72 -13.68 3.02
C THR A 432 19.48 -12.22 2.66
N SER A 433 20.33 -11.33 3.15
CA SER A 433 20.30 -9.91 2.77
C SER A 433 20.75 -9.69 1.33
N GLU A 434 19.93 -9.03 0.52
CA GLU A 434 20.32 -8.63 -0.85
C GLU A 434 21.46 -7.61 -0.87
N TRP A 435 21.68 -6.88 0.23
CA TRP A 435 22.79 -5.94 0.36
C TRP A 435 24.15 -6.64 0.25
N VAL A 436 24.29 -7.82 0.85
CA VAL A 436 25.53 -8.60 0.84
C VAL A 436 25.75 -9.27 -0.51
N LEU A 437 24.67 -9.69 -1.16
CA LEU A 437 24.72 -10.24 -2.52
C LEU A 437 25.26 -9.20 -3.50
N GLY A 438 24.90 -7.93 -3.34
CA GLY A 438 25.36 -6.85 -4.21
C GLY A 438 25.11 -7.20 -5.68
N THR A 439 26.14 -7.13 -6.51
CA THR A 439 26.12 -7.55 -7.93
C THR A 439 26.72 -8.95 -8.17
N ARG A 440 26.99 -9.72 -7.12
CA ARG A 440 27.69 -11.02 -7.17
C ARG A 440 26.73 -12.18 -7.47
N GLU A 441 26.38 -12.36 -8.73
CA GLU A 441 25.58 -13.53 -9.17
C GLU A 441 26.31 -14.87 -8.97
N ASP A 442 27.65 -14.85 -8.93
CA ASP A 442 28.45 -16.01 -8.55
C ASP A 442 28.23 -16.40 -7.08
N LEU A 443 28.17 -15.42 -6.17
CA LEU A 443 27.86 -15.66 -4.77
C LEU A 443 26.44 -16.23 -4.58
N VAL A 444 25.48 -15.73 -5.35
CA VAL A 444 24.11 -16.29 -5.38
C VAL A 444 24.13 -17.75 -5.78
N LYS A 445 24.86 -18.12 -6.85
CA LYS A 445 24.98 -19.51 -7.29
C LYS A 445 25.60 -20.40 -6.22
N ASP A 446 26.63 -19.91 -5.53
CA ASP A 446 27.28 -20.63 -4.43
C ASP A 446 26.31 -20.88 -3.27
N ILE A 447 25.49 -19.89 -2.88
CA ILE A 447 24.47 -20.05 -1.84
C ILE A 447 23.41 -21.06 -2.26
N VAL A 448 22.84 -20.90 -3.46
CA VAL A 448 21.78 -21.79 -3.97
C VAL A 448 22.27 -23.24 -4.06
N ALA A 449 23.55 -23.46 -4.38
CA ALA A 449 24.14 -24.80 -4.41
C ALA A 449 24.23 -25.48 -3.03
N GLU A 450 24.23 -24.71 -1.93
CA GLU A 450 24.24 -25.25 -0.56
C GLU A 450 22.83 -25.58 -0.04
N ILE A 451 21.79 -25.08 -0.70
CA ILE A 451 20.39 -25.31 -0.33
C ILE A 451 19.95 -26.69 -0.82
N ARG A 452 19.21 -27.41 0.03
CA ARG A 452 18.74 -28.78 -0.21
C ARG A 452 17.22 -28.85 -0.28
N PRO A 453 16.60 -28.61 -1.45
CA PRO A 453 15.15 -28.70 -1.63
C PRO A 453 14.59 -30.10 -1.31
N ASP A 454 15.40 -31.16 -1.47
CA ASP A 454 15.03 -32.53 -1.11
C ASP A 454 14.80 -32.74 0.39
N LEU A 455 15.33 -31.83 1.21
CA LEU A 455 15.11 -31.77 2.67
C LEU A 455 14.04 -30.74 3.06
N GLY A 456 13.34 -30.15 2.10
CA GLY A 456 12.37 -29.08 2.33
C GLY A 456 13.01 -27.73 2.65
N GLU A 457 14.27 -27.51 2.25
CA GLU A 457 14.93 -26.21 2.44
C GLU A 457 14.51 -25.20 1.37
N GLU A 458 14.39 -23.96 1.81
CA GLU A 458 14.00 -22.80 1.02
C GLU A 458 15.04 -21.70 1.17
N TRP A 459 15.20 -20.91 0.10
CA TRP A 459 16.08 -19.76 0.09
C TRP A 459 15.27 -18.49 -0.17
N TRP A 460 15.19 -17.64 0.85
CA TRP A 460 14.49 -16.37 0.78
C TRP A 460 15.50 -15.22 0.76
N THR A 461 15.08 -14.07 0.24
CA THR A 461 15.86 -12.83 0.33
C THR A 461 15.10 -11.74 1.07
N TYR A 462 15.81 -10.72 1.52
CA TYR A 462 15.21 -9.50 2.07
C TYR A 462 15.99 -8.24 1.71
N VAL A 463 15.26 -7.13 1.70
CA VAL A 463 15.80 -5.76 1.65
C VAL A 463 15.47 -5.02 2.96
N CYS A 464 16.29 -4.04 3.30
CA CYS A 464 16.14 -3.18 4.48
C CYS A 464 16.78 -1.82 4.17
N MET A 465 17.63 -1.31 5.05
CA MET A 465 18.44 -0.10 4.81
C MET A 465 19.35 -0.21 3.58
N GLY A 466 19.65 -1.43 3.14
CA GLY A 466 20.31 -1.74 1.89
C GLY A 466 19.62 -2.89 1.14
N PRO A 467 19.94 -3.09 -0.15
CA PRO A 467 20.89 -2.31 -0.91
C PRO A 467 20.35 -0.91 -1.31
N SER A 468 21.23 -0.01 -1.74
CA SER A 468 20.89 1.34 -2.21
C SER A 468 21.10 1.46 -3.71
N ASP A 469 20.69 2.59 -4.31
CA ASP A 469 20.92 2.89 -5.73
C ASP A 469 22.40 2.61 -6.13
N PRO A 470 22.65 1.92 -7.26
CA PRO A 470 21.72 1.57 -8.35
C PRO A 470 20.92 0.28 -8.13
N GLN A 471 21.02 -0.38 -6.97
CA GLN A 471 20.29 -1.62 -6.71
C GLN A 471 18.83 -1.38 -6.30
N PRO A 472 17.92 -2.33 -6.58
CA PRO A 472 16.51 -2.18 -6.26
C PRO A 472 16.26 -2.28 -4.76
N ASN A 473 15.38 -1.43 -4.25
CA ASN A 473 14.84 -1.44 -2.89
C ASN A 473 13.52 -0.63 -2.87
N TRP A 474 12.88 -0.46 -1.72
CA TRP A 474 11.62 0.28 -1.54
C TRP A 474 11.77 1.62 -0.81
N HIS A 475 12.96 2.21 -0.89
CA HIS A 475 13.20 3.55 -0.37
C HIS A 475 12.34 4.59 -1.12
N LEU A 476 11.94 5.65 -0.41
CA LEU A 476 10.96 6.63 -0.86
C LEU A 476 11.36 7.33 -2.17
N GLY A 477 12.65 7.67 -2.32
CA GLY A 477 13.17 8.40 -3.50
C GLY A 477 13.41 7.52 -4.74
N MET A 478 13.28 6.20 -4.62
CA MET A 478 13.56 5.30 -5.74
C MET A 478 12.46 5.32 -6.81
N ARG A 479 12.83 5.01 -8.05
CA ARG A 479 11.91 4.93 -9.19
C ARG A 479 10.97 3.74 -9.05
N GLY A 480 9.79 3.81 -9.66
CA GLY A 480 8.83 2.71 -9.56
C GLY A 480 9.32 1.40 -10.18
N THR A 481 10.20 1.45 -11.18
CA THR A 481 10.86 0.23 -11.71
C THR A 481 11.85 -0.36 -10.70
N GLN A 482 12.53 0.44 -9.89
CA GLN A 482 13.37 -0.07 -8.79
C GLN A 482 12.54 -0.81 -7.76
N HIS A 483 11.34 -0.27 -7.46
CA HIS A 483 10.41 -0.93 -6.54
C HIS A 483 9.98 -2.31 -7.04
N ARG A 484 9.65 -2.44 -8.33
CA ARG A 484 9.27 -3.73 -8.95
C ARG A 484 10.47 -4.68 -9.09
N ALA A 485 11.65 -4.15 -9.41
CA ALA A 485 12.86 -4.91 -9.68
C ALA A 485 13.38 -5.72 -8.47
N VAL A 486 12.95 -5.40 -7.25
CA VAL A 486 13.18 -6.27 -6.07
C VAL A 486 12.64 -7.67 -6.36
N MET A 487 11.39 -7.79 -6.82
CA MET A 487 10.75 -9.07 -7.11
C MET A 487 11.33 -9.74 -8.36
N TRP A 488 11.75 -8.96 -9.35
CA TRP A 488 12.42 -9.50 -10.55
C TRP A 488 13.75 -10.14 -10.20
N ARG A 489 14.50 -9.55 -9.27
CA ARG A 489 15.74 -10.12 -8.72
C ARG A 489 15.46 -11.46 -8.05
N VAL A 490 14.53 -11.51 -7.10
CA VAL A 490 14.13 -12.75 -6.39
C VAL A 490 13.85 -13.85 -7.40
N TRP A 491 13.03 -13.53 -8.42
CA TRP A 491 12.68 -14.51 -9.43
C TRP A 491 13.87 -14.92 -10.29
N LYS A 492 14.73 -14.01 -10.77
CA LYS A 492 15.89 -14.33 -11.63
C LYS A 492 16.92 -15.18 -10.88
N GLU A 493 17.20 -14.82 -9.63
CA GLU A 493 18.23 -15.45 -8.81
C GLU A 493 17.78 -16.80 -8.21
N GLY A 494 16.49 -17.13 -8.29
CA GLY A 494 15.96 -18.44 -7.87
C GLY A 494 15.48 -18.46 -6.42
N GLY A 495 15.18 -17.30 -5.84
CA GLY A 495 14.58 -17.20 -4.52
C GLY A 495 13.20 -17.86 -4.47
N THR A 496 12.93 -18.57 -3.37
CA THR A 496 11.68 -19.28 -3.12
C THR A 496 10.74 -18.52 -2.18
N GLY A 497 11.16 -17.37 -1.67
CA GLY A 497 10.31 -16.45 -0.91
C GLY A 497 11.01 -15.13 -0.64
N PHE A 498 10.28 -14.21 -0.02
CA PHE A 498 10.77 -12.86 0.29
C PHE A 498 10.31 -12.39 1.66
N LEU A 499 11.17 -11.64 2.35
CA LEU A 499 10.88 -11.03 3.64
C LEU A 499 11.11 -9.51 3.57
N TYR A 500 10.20 -8.73 4.15
CA TYR A 500 10.39 -7.33 4.44
C TYR A 500 10.11 -7.06 5.91
N TRP A 501 11.00 -6.31 6.55
CA TRP A 501 11.04 -6.23 8.02
C TRP A 501 9.91 -5.41 8.64
N GLY A 502 9.31 -4.46 7.90
CA GLY A 502 8.34 -3.52 8.45
C GLY A 502 7.54 -2.75 7.40
N THR A 503 6.26 -2.47 7.63
CA THR A 503 5.41 -1.67 6.71
C THR A 503 4.79 -0.42 7.34
N ASN A 504 5.07 -0.17 8.60
CA ASN A 504 4.43 0.84 9.46
C ASN A 504 5.39 1.34 10.57
N CYS A 505 6.69 1.15 10.37
CA CYS A 505 7.73 1.40 11.36
C CYS A 505 8.12 2.89 11.41
N TYR A 506 7.17 3.75 11.80
CA TYR A 506 7.40 5.18 11.98
C TYR A 506 8.36 5.50 13.13
N GLU A 507 8.93 6.71 13.10
CA GLU A 507 9.51 7.33 14.29
C GLU A 507 8.38 7.59 15.29
N LYS A 508 8.62 7.41 16.60
CA LYS A 508 7.57 7.56 17.61
C LYS A 508 6.97 8.97 17.55
N ALA A 509 5.74 9.09 17.07
CA ALA A 509 4.95 10.30 17.20
C ALA A 509 4.58 10.46 18.68
N MET A 510 4.91 11.60 19.28
CA MET A 510 4.51 11.91 20.66
C MET A 510 3.06 12.41 20.76
N ILE A 511 2.39 12.62 19.61
CA ILE A 511 1.04 13.21 19.50
C ILE A 511 0.32 12.55 18.32
N PRO A 512 -0.95 12.11 18.45
CA PRO A 512 -1.70 11.42 17.39
C PRO A 512 -1.91 12.17 16.08
N SER A 513 -1.76 13.49 16.09
CA SER A 513 -1.89 14.35 14.90
C SER A 513 -0.54 14.71 14.29
N ALA A 514 0.55 14.01 14.65
CA ALA A 514 1.89 14.40 14.25
C ALA A 514 2.15 14.09 12.76
N GLU A 515 2.86 15.03 12.14
CA GLU A 515 3.48 14.93 10.82
C GLU A 515 4.15 13.56 10.60
N ILE A 516 4.05 13.01 9.39
CA ILE A 516 4.65 11.72 9.04
C ILE A 516 6.17 11.80 9.23
N CYS A 517 6.68 11.12 10.26
CA CYS A 517 8.11 11.07 10.57
C CYS A 517 8.68 9.67 10.33
N PHE A 518 9.58 9.55 9.34
CA PHE A 518 10.35 8.31 9.14
C PHE A 518 11.40 8.14 10.24
N ARG A 519 11.72 6.88 10.57
CA ARG A 519 12.74 6.54 11.57
C ARG A 519 14.10 7.15 11.26
N ARG A 520 14.72 7.77 12.26
CA ARG A 520 16.08 8.31 12.14
C ARG A 520 17.09 7.17 11.96
N GLY A 521 18.04 7.37 11.05
CA GLY A 521 19.11 6.40 10.78
C GLY A 521 18.76 5.34 9.73
N LEU A 522 17.53 5.33 9.21
CA LEU A 522 17.13 4.53 8.06
C LEU A 522 16.94 5.40 6.82
N PRO A 523 17.11 4.84 5.60
CA PRO A 523 16.72 5.54 4.37
C PRO A 523 15.24 5.97 4.44
N PRO A 524 14.88 7.15 3.92
CA PRO A 524 13.49 7.61 3.95
C PRO A 524 12.54 6.56 3.36
N GLY A 525 11.46 6.27 4.09
CA GLY A 525 10.44 5.28 3.69
C GLY A 525 10.79 3.81 3.94
N ASP A 526 12.03 3.46 4.31
CA ASP A 526 12.36 2.09 4.73
C ASP A 526 11.55 1.72 5.98
N GLY A 527 10.96 0.53 5.98
CA GLY A 527 10.03 0.09 7.02
C GLY A 527 8.63 0.70 6.99
N VAL A 528 8.27 1.53 5.99
CA VAL A 528 6.97 2.21 5.91
C VAL A 528 6.37 2.05 4.51
N LEU A 529 5.21 1.39 4.39
CA LEU A 529 4.47 1.17 3.15
C LEU A 529 2.96 1.49 3.28
N PHE A 530 2.44 1.57 4.50
CA PHE A 530 1.12 2.12 4.81
C PHE A 530 1.25 3.44 5.51
N TYR A 531 0.23 4.28 5.37
CA TYR A 531 0.12 5.55 6.07
C TYR A 531 -1.20 5.68 6.82
N PRO A 532 -1.25 6.43 7.93
CA PRO A 532 -2.51 6.70 8.63
C PRO A 532 -3.44 7.52 7.73
N GLY A 533 -4.69 7.09 7.58
CA GLY A 533 -5.66 7.76 6.72
C GLY A 533 -6.06 9.14 7.22
N GLU A 534 -5.95 9.37 8.52
CA GLU A 534 -6.28 10.62 9.20
C GLU A 534 -5.37 11.78 8.78
N VAL A 535 -4.18 11.45 8.24
CA VAL A 535 -3.25 12.44 7.68
C VAL A 535 -3.74 12.98 6.34
N PHE A 536 -4.55 12.22 5.60
CA PHE A 536 -4.98 12.57 4.24
C PHE A 536 -6.48 12.79 4.10
N SER A 537 -7.29 12.32 5.05
CA SER A 537 -8.75 12.33 5.00
C SER A 537 -9.35 12.28 6.39
N SER A 538 -10.68 12.34 6.50
CA SER A 538 -11.40 12.05 7.75
C SER A 538 -11.52 10.55 8.06
N SER A 539 -10.94 9.68 7.24
CA SER A 539 -10.98 8.22 7.44
C SER A 539 -9.91 7.77 8.43
N HIS A 540 -10.28 6.83 9.31
CA HIS A 540 -9.36 6.14 10.21
C HIS A 540 -8.72 4.89 9.58
N GLU A 541 -8.99 4.63 8.31
CA GLU A 541 -8.46 3.47 7.61
C GLU A 541 -7.03 3.71 7.11
N PRO A 542 -6.15 2.69 7.14
CA PRO A 542 -4.82 2.80 6.57
C PRO A 542 -4.86 3.07 5.06
N VAL A 543 -4.02 3.97 4.58
CA VAL A 543 -3.84 4.27 3.16
C VAL A 543 -2.60 3.56 2.63
N ALA A 544 -2.76 2.82 1.53
CA ALA A 544 -1.65 2.17 0.83
C ALA A 544 -0.78 3.21 0.11
N SER A 545 0.54 3.00 0.14
CA SER A 545 1.46 3.82 -0.64
C SER A 545 1.57 3.37 -2.09
N THR A 546 1.96 4.28 -2.98
CA THR A 546 2.31 3.93 -4.37
C THR A 546 3.43 2.89 -4.44
N ARG A 547 4.32 2.84 -3.43
CA ARG A 547 5.36 1.83 -3.30
C ARG A 547 4.75 0.45 -3.07
N LEU A 548 3.77 0.33 -2.19
CA LEU A 548 3.06 -0.93 -1.93
C LEU A 548 2.30 -1.43 -3.16
N GLU A 549 1.65 -0.53 -3.91
CA GLU A 549 1.01 -0.86 -5.19
C GLU A 549 2.03 -1.44 -6.18
N ARG A 550 3.22 -0.84 -6.27
CA ARG A 550 4.30 -1.32 -7.13
C ARG A 550 4.92 -2.63 -6.64
N VAL A 551 4.96 -2.88 -5.33
CA VAL A 551 5.33 -4.19 -4.78
C VAL A 551 4.37 -5.26 -5.29
N LEU A 552 3.07 -5.00 -5.20
CA LEU A 552 2.04 -5.89 -5.74
C LEU A 552 2.24 -6.12 -7.25
N SER A 553 2.46 -5.06 -8.04
CA SER A 553 2.75 -5.22 -9.47
C SER A 553 4.01 -6.07 -9.73
N GLY A 554 5.07 -5.91 -8.93
CA GLY A 554 6.28 -6.74 -9.01
C GLY A 554 6.02 -8.21 -8.66
N MET A 555 5.13 -8.48 -7.70
CA MET A 555 4.69 -9.84 -7.38
C MET A 555 3.85 -10.44 -8.52
N GLN A 556 2.99 -9.66 -9.16
CA GLN A 556 2.23 -10.12 -10.32
C GLN A 556 3.14 -10.40 -11.52
N ASP A 557 4.21 -9.63 -11.73
CA ASP A 557 5.21 -9.91 -12.76
C ASP A 557 5.83 -11.30 -12.61
N ILE A 558 6.04 -11.77 -11.38
CA ILE A 558 6.51 -13.14 -11.12
C ILE A 558 5.53 -14.18 -11.65
N GLU A 559 4.23 -13.92 -11.54
CA GLU A 559 3.20 -14.86 -12.03
C GLU A 559 3.22 -14.97 -13.56
N TYR A 560 3.47 -13.86 -14.27
CA TYR A 560 3.72 -13.87 -15.72
C TYR A 560 4.95 -14.72 -16.08
N LEU A 561 6.05 -14.51 -15.37
CA LEU A 561 7.29 -15.23 -15.62
C LEU A 561 7.16 -16.72 -15.29
N LYS A 562 6.45 -17.08 -14.22
CA LYS A 562 6.15 -18.47 -13.86
C LYS A 562 5.22 -19.13 -14.87
N LEU A 563 4.19 -18.43 -15.35
CA LEU A 563 3.32 -18.93 -16.41
C LEU A 563 4.14 -19.24 -17.67
N TYR A 564 4.98 -18.30 -18.10
CA TYR A 564 5.83 -18.49 -19.27
C TYR A 564 6.82 -19.66 -19.08
N SER A 565 7.51 -19.71 -17.95
CA SER A 565 8.46 -20.79 -17.65
C SER A 565 7.80 -22.16 -17.49
N SER A 566 6.54 -22.23 -17.05
CA SER A 566 5.80 -23.50 -16.99
C SER A 566 5.57 -24.12 -18.36
N LYS A 567 5.53 -23.29 -19.42
CA LYS A 567 5.29 -23.70 -20.80
C LYS A 567 6.57 -23.96 -21.58
N TYR A 568 7.58 -23.12 -21.37
CA TYR A 568 8.80 -23.12 -22.19
C TYR A 568 10.05 -23.58 -21.47
N GLY A 569 10.02 -23.67 -20.14
CA GLY A 569 11.21 -23.93 -19.34
C GLY A 569 11.75 -22.69 -18.65
N ARG A 570 12.59 -22.92 -17.65
CA ARG A 570 13.20 -21.88 -16.83
C ARG A 570 14.17 -21.01 -17.63
N GLU A 571 14.99 -21.61 -18.49
CA GLU A 571 16.00 -20.90 -19.29
C GLU A 571 15.34 -19.88 -20.25
N GLU A 572 14.21 -20.24 -20.82
CA GLU A 572 13.44 -19.42 -21.74
C GLU A 572 12.78 -18.25 -21.01
N GLY A 573 12.37 -18.43 -19.76
CA GLY A 573 11.91 -17.34 -18.91
C GLY A 573 13.04 -16.39 -18.50
N LEU A 574 14.24 -16.92 -18.23
CA LEU A 574 15.42 -16.08 -17.98
C LEU A 574 15.79 -15.27 -19.22
N ALA A 575 15.79 -15.92 -20.39
CA ALA A 575 16.02 -15.26 -21.67
C ALA A 575 14.94 -14.22 -21.99
N LEU A 576 13.69 -14.41 -21.54
CA LEU A 576 12.60 -13.45 -21.73
C LEU A 576 12.90 -12.11 -21.04
N LEU A 577 13.46 -12.12 -19.82
CA LEU A 577 13.83 -10.89 -19.09
C LEU A 577 14.85 -10.05 -19.85
N GLU A 578 15.84 -10.71 -20.46
CA GLU A 578 16.89 -10.05 -21.24
C GLU A 578 16.36 -9.59 -22.60
N LYS A 579 15.58 -10.45 -23.28
CA LYS A 579 14.96 -10.18 -24.60
C LYS A 579 14.11 -8.91 -24.57
N THR A 580 13.35 -8.72 -23.50
CA THR A 580 12.41 -7.59 -23.36
C THR A 580 13.09 -6.33 -22.81
N GLY A 581 14.33 -6.46 -22.31
CA GLY A 581 15.05 -5.38 -21.62
C GLY A 581 14.52 -5.09 -20.21
N MET A 582 13.69 -5.98 -19.65
CA MET A 582 13.05 -5.79 -18.36
C MET A 582 14.06 -5.87 -17.21
N TYR A 583 14.89 -6.90 -17.17
CA TYR A 583 15.86 -7.11 -16.09
C TYR A 583 17.07 -7.92 -16.55
N PHE A 584 18.28 -7.38 -16.37
CA PHE A 584 19.55 -8.06 -16.67
C PHE A 584 20.33 -8.41 -15.40
N GLY A 585 20.14 -7.67 -14.32
CA GLY A 585 20.88 -7.88 -13.07
C GLY A 585 20.59 -6.76 -12.06
N PRO A 586 21.16 -6.84 -10.85
CA PRO A 586 20.80 -5.96 -9.74
C PRO A 586 21.14 -4.48 -9.95
N ASP A 587 21.97 -4.12 -10.94
CA ASP A 587 22.28 -2.74 -11.32
C ASP A 587 21.85 -2.39 -12.77
N ARG A 588 21.19 -3.33 -13.47
CA ARG A 588 20.82 -3.20 -14.89
C ARG A 588 19.40 -3.74 -15.14
N TYR A 589 18.44 -2.83 -15.20
CA TYR A 589 17.03 -3.15 -15.41
C TYR A 589 16.27 -1.94 -15.95
N ALA A 590 15.03 -2.16 -16.38
CA ALA A 590 14.21 -1.15 -17.04
C ALA A 590 14.11 0.16 -16.24
N HIS A 591 14.22 1.29 -16.93
CA HIS A 591 14.04 2.64 -16.36
C HIS A 591 12.62 3.18 -16.50
N ASP A 592 11.85 2.62 -17.41
CA ASP A 592 10.46 2.98 -17.70
C ASP A 592 9.56 1.74 -17.76
N HIS A 593 8.28 1.96 -18.06
CA HIS A 593 7.26 0.90 -18.07
C HIS A 593 7.31 0.00 -19.32
N GLY A 594 7.87 0.48 -20.44
CA GLY A 594 7.73 -0.17 -21.75
C GLY A 594 8.21 -1.62 -21.79
N PRO A 595 9.42 -1.94 -21.31
CA PRO A 595 9.92 -3.32 -21.24
C PRO A 595 9.00 -4.31 -20.50
N ILE A 596 8.23 -3.83 -19.52
CA ILE A 596 7.30 -4.65 -18.74
C ILE A 596 6.09 -5.03 -19.61
N ASP A 597 5.53 -4.08 -20.36
CA ASP A 597 4.44 -4.35 -21.31
C ASP A 597 4.89 -5.27 -22.45
N VAL A 598 6.12 -5.11 -22.93
CA VAL A 598 6.69 -6.02 -23.94
C VAL A 598 6.80 -7.43 -23.37
N MET A 599 7.30 -7.60 -22.13
CA MET A 599 7.35 -8.89 -21.46
C MET A 599 5.95 -9.51 -21.33
N ARG A 600 4.99 -8.76 -20.80
CA ARG A 600 3.62 -9.25 -20.64
C ARG A 600 2.97 -9.63 -21.97
N GLY A 601 3.22 -8.85 -23.03
CA GLY A 601 2.77 -9.13 -24.39
C GLY A 601 3.37 -10.44 -24.96
N GLU A 602 4.66 -10.69 -24.75
CA GLU A 602 5.33 -11.94 -25.13
C GLU A 602 4.78 -13.15 -24.38
N VAL A 603 4.35 -13.00 -23.12
CA VAL A 603 3.63 -14.06 -22.39
C VAL A 603 2.25 -14.32 -22.99
N ALA A 604 1.56 -13.28 -23.46
CA ALA A 604 0.20 -13.38 -23.98
C ALA A 604 0.10 -13.88 -25.44
N ILE A 605 1.08 -13.59 -26.32
CA ILE A 605 1.06 -14.00 -27.74
C ILE A 605 0.84 -15.51 -27.91
N PRO A 606 1.57 -16.39 -27.21
CA PRO A 606 1.41 -17.82 -27.39
C PRO A 606 0.10 -18.40 -26.83
N GLU A 607 -0.60 -17.67 -25.96
CA GLU A 607 -1.95 -18.04 -25.51
C GLU A 607 -2.98 -17.79 -26.60
N LYS A 608 -2.83 -16.71 -27.39
CA LYS A 608 -3.67 -16.50 -28.58
C LYS A 608 -3.49 -17.62 -29.60
N GLU A 609 -2.26 -18.07 -29.83
CA GLU A 609 -1.99 -19.17 -30.77
C GLU A 609 -2.49 -20.53 -30.25
N ALA A 610 -2.37 -20.80 -28.94
CA ALA A 610 -2.89 -22.02 -28.32
C ALA A 610 -4.43 -22.06 -28.37
N ALA A 611 -5.11 -20.95 -28.04
CA ALA A 611 -6.57 -20.81 -28.13
C ALA A 611 -7.07 -20.95 -29.59
N TYR A 612 -6.36 -20.35 -30.55
CA TYR A 612 -6.65 -20.50 -31.98
C TYR A 612 -6.51 -21.95 -32.46
N ASN A 613 -5.45 -22.65 -32.03
CA ASN A 613 -5.22 -24.05 -32.38
C ASN A 613 -6.21 -25.04 -31.71
N LEU A 614 -6.78 -24.67 -30.55
CA LEU A 614 -7.85 -25.44 -29.88
C LEU A 614 -9.21 -25.26 -30.57
N GLN A 615 -9.53 -24.06 -31.06
CA GLN A 615 -10.76 -23.81 -31.83
C GLN A 615 -10.81 -24.57 -33.16
N HIS A 616 -9.67 -24.92 -33.75
CA HIS A 616 -9.63 -25.69 -35.02
C HIS A 616 -9.55 -27.21 -34.84
N LYS A 617 -9.67 -27.72 -33.61
CA LYS A 617 -9.71 -29.17 -33.30
C LYS A 617 -11.13 -29.74 -33.12
N TRP A 618 -12.17 -29.08 -33.64
CA TRP A 618 -13.47 -29.74 -33.80
C TRP A 618 -13.40 -30.73 -34.96
N LYS A 619 -13.25 -32.02 -34.64
CA LYS A 619 -13.36 -33.12 -35.59
C LYS A 619 -14.81 -33.18 -36.07
N VAL A 620 -15.09 -32.74 -37.30
CA VAL A 620 -16.36 -32.99 -37.96
C VAL A 620 -16.51 -34.50 -38.12
N ILE A 621 -17.33 -35.13 -37.29
CA ILE A 621 -17.77 -36.51 -37.49
C ILE A 621 -18.90 -36.45 -38.50
N VAL A 622 -18.59 -36.70 -39.78
CA VAL A 622 -19.60 -36.97 -40.79
C VAL A 622 -20.10 -38.40 -40.55
N MET A 623 -21.28 -38.53 -39.94
CA MET A 623 -22.01 -39.79 -39.97
C MET A 623 -22.69 -39.90 -41.34
N ASN A 624 -22.28 -40.87 -42.15
CA ASN A 624 -22.96 -41.21 -43.39
C ASN A 624 -24.23 -42.04 -43.04
N PRO A 625 -25.36 -41.83 -43.72
CA PRO A 625 -26.64 -42.47 -43.39
C PRO A 625 -26.64 -43.99 -43.57
#